data_AF-A0A1W9L666-F1
#
_entry.id   AF-A0A1W9L666-F1
#
_cell.length_a   1.000
_cell.length_b   1.000
_cell.length_c   1.000
_cell.angle_alpha   90.00
_cell.angle_beta   90.00
_cell.angle_gamma   90.00
#
_symmetry.space_group_name_H-M   'P 1'
#
loop_
_entity.id
_entity.type
_entity.pdbx_description
1 polymer ?
#
loop_
_entity_poly.entity_id
_entity_poly.type
_entity_poly.pdbx_seq_one_letter_code
_entity_poly.pdbx_strand_id
1 'polypeptide(L)' 'MAVYRSTILVLSLSISACVGREVIHHGCYVVDPFLRGTYTGECQEQMAHGRGVTIGKDSYQGDFVRGFLHGQGVLA' A
#
# COMPACT_ATOMS: atom_id res chain seq x y z
N MET A 1 27.55 49.91 -9.48
CA MET A 1 27.54 48.63 -8.71
C MET A 1 26.28 48.63 -7.89
N ALA A 2 25.44 47.60 -8.09
CA ALA A 2 24.00 47.64 -7.89
C ALA A 2 23.57 47.87 -6.42
N VAL A 3 22.51 48.67 -6.31
CA VAL A 3 21.81 49.07 -5.10
C VAL A 3 21.15 47.84 -4.45
N TYR A 4 21.59 47.48 -3.25
CA TYR A 4 20.81 46.64 -2.33
C TYR A 4 19.55 47.42 -1.93
N ARG A 5 18.35 46.94 -2.30
CA ARG A 5 17.08 47.16 -1.58
C ARG A 5 15.89 46.64 -2.38
N SER A 6 15.44 45.43 -2.06
CA SER A 6 14.01 45.05 -1.98
C SER A 6 13.94 43.61 -1.47
N THR A 7 13.73 43.50 -0.17
CA THR A 7 12.90 42.49 0.49
C THR A 7 12.26 41.45 -0.45
N ILE A 8 12.76 40.23 -0.41
CA ILE A 8 12.02 39.01 -0.05
C ILE A 8 13.09 37.93 0.10
N LEU A 9 13.39 37.61 1.35
CA LEU A 9 14.10 36.42 1.76
C LEU A 9 13.22 35.24 1.31
N VAL A 10 13.49 34.62 0.15
CA VAL A 10 12.77 33.41 -0.30
C VAL A 10 13.24 32.24 0.57
N LEU A 11 12.76 32.21 1.81
CA LEU A 11 12.77 31.08 2.74
C LEU A 11 11.73 30.06 2.25
N SER A 12 12.07 29.23 1.26
CA SER A 12 11.22 28.08 0.96
C SER A 12 11.99 27.01 0.17
N LEU A 13 13.01 26.42 0.78
CA LEU A 13 13.62 25.22 0.22
C LEU A 13 13.83 24.13 1.27
N SER A 14 12.74 23.69 1.86
CA SER A 14 12.65 22.37 2.49
C SER A 14 11.18 22.06 2.72
N ILE A 15 10.43 21.86 1.63
CA ILE A 15 9.26 20.99 1.71
C ILE A 15 9.86 19.62 2.03
N SER A 16 9.95 19.30 3.31
CA SER A 16 10.19 17.96 3.79
C SER A 16 8.97 17.14 3.37
N ALA A 17 8.95 16.73 2.10
CA ALA A 17 7.99 15.78 1.62
C ALA A 17 8.31 14.48 2.35
N CYS A 18 7.64 14.26 3.47
CA CYS A 18 7.42 12.92 3.98
C CYS A 18 6.59 12.21 2.90
N VAL A 19 7.24 11.75 1.83
CA VAL A 19 6.61 10.89 0.84
C VAL A 19 6.37 9.58 1.59
N GLY A 20 5.14 9.42 2.08
CA GLY A 20 4.68 8.13 2.54
C GLY A 20 4.89 7.15 1.39
N ARG A 21 5.60 6.05 1.64
CA ARG A 21 5.68 4.95 0.68
C ARG A 21 4.27 4.39 0.51
N GLU A 22 3.62 4.68 -0.61
CA GLU A 22 2.44 3.94 -1.03
C GLU A 22 2.90 2.54 -1.43
N VAL A 23 2.44 1.52 -0.68
CA VAL A 23 2.64 0.12 -1.06
C VAL A 23 1.71 -0.15 -2.23
N ILE A 24 2.27 -0.33 -3.42
CA ILE A 24 1.48 -0.70 -4.61
C ILE A 24 0.92 -2.10 -4.38
N HIS A 25 -0.40 -2.21 -4.35
CA HIS A 25 -1.09 -3.48 -4.25
C HIS A 25 -1.33 -4.05 -5.66
N HIS A 26 -0.83 -5.25 -5.94
CA HIS A 26 -1.01 -5.94 -7.20
C HIS A 26 -2.08 -7.03 -7.08
N GLY A 27 -3.10 -6.97 -7.93
CA GLY A 27 -4.24 -7.90 -7.88
C GLY A 27 -5.39 -7.35 -7.04
N CYS A 28 -6.15 -8.25 -6.41
CA CYS A 28 -7.41 -7.93 -5.75
C CYS A 28 -7.24 -7.62 -4.27
N TYR A 29 -7.94 -6.59 -3.80
CA TYR A 29 -7.72 -5.95 -2.52
C TYR A 29 -7.81 -6.91 -1.34
N VAL A 30 -6.74 -6.95 -0.54
CA VAL A 30 -6.67 -7.62 0.76
C VAL A 30 -6.71 -6.55 1.86
N VAL A 31 -7.59 -6.74 2.84
CA VAL A 31 -7.86 -5.76 3.90
C VAL A 31 -6.64 -5.62 4.81
N ASP A 32 -5.99 -6.73 5.14
CA ASP A 32 -4.83 -6.74 6.03
C ASP A 32 -3.64 -5.95 5.45
N PRO A 33 -3.15 -4.90 6.11
CA PRO A 33 -2.05 -4.08 5.62
C PRO A 33 -0.71 -4.81 5.49
N PHE A 34 -0.46 -5.84 6.31
CA PHE A 34 0.77 -6.64 6.25
C PHE A 34 0.78 -7.59 5.05
N LEU A 35 -0.40 -7.96 4.57
CA LEU A 35 -0.55 -8.85 3.42
C LEU A 35 -0.78 -8.10 2.10
N ARG A 36 -0.98 -6.77 2.15
CA ARG A 36 -1.32 -5.93 0.99
C ARG A 36 -0.14 -5.68 0.04
N GLY A 37 0.47 -6.73 -0.49
CA GLY A 37 1.45 -6.68 -1.58
C GLY A 37 0.87 -7.23 -2.88
N THR A 38 1.14 -8.49 -3.19
CA THR A 38 0.62 -9.17 -4.39
C THR A 38 -0.36 -10.26 -3.99
N TYR A 39 -1.59 -10.19 -4.51
CA TYR A 39 -2.59 -11.23 -4.36
C TYR A 39 -2.76 -12.04 -5.65
N THR A 40 -2.73 -13.36 -5.53
CA THR A 40 -3.03 -14.32 -6.61
C THR A 40 -4.14 -15.24 -6.17
N GLY A 41 -5.27 -15.20 -6.86
CA GLY A 41 -6.44 -16.01 -6.54
C GLY A 41 -7.70 -15.46 -7.18
N GLU A 42 -8.84 -15.95 -6.72
CA GLU A 42 -10.14 -15.47 -7.17
C GLU A 42 -10.43 -14.06 -6.64
N CYS A 43 -11.21 -13.32 -7.41
CA CYS A 43 -11.58 -11.95 -7.10
C CYS A 43 -13.08 -11.77 -7.22
N GLN A 44 -13.66 -11.06 -6.26
CA GLN A 44 -15.06 -10.63 -6.32
C GLN A 44 -15.11 -9.16 -5.93
N GLU A 45 -15.73 -8.33 -6.79
CA GLU A 45 -15.85 -6.87 -6.54
C GLU A 45 -14.49 -6.20 -6.26
N GLN A 46 -13.46 -6.58 -7.02
CA GLN A 46 -12.07 -6.11 -6.85
C GLN A 46 -11.42 -6.46 -5.51
N MET A 47 -12.06 -7.28 -4.68
CA MET A 47 -11.54 -7.80 -3.41
C MET A 47 -11.14 -9.27 -3.55
N ALA A 48 -10.15 -9.69 -2.75
CA ALA A 48 -9.80 -11.11 -2.66
C ALA A 48 -11.01 -11.93 -2.19
N HIS A 49 -11.31 -13.01 -2.90
CA HIS A 49 -12.40 -13.92 -2.60
C HIS A 49 -11.99 -15.36 -2.97
N GLY A 50 -12.55 -16.38 -2.32
CA GLY A 50 -12.21 -17.77 -2.61
C GLY A 50 -10.79 -18.13 -2.17
N ARG A 51 -10.20 -19.18 -2.77
CA ARG A 51 -8.82 -19.59 -2.44
C ARG A 51 -7.80 -18.69 -3.11
N GLY A 52 -6.81 -18.26 -2.33
CA GLY A 52 -5.74 -17.40 -2.83
C GLY A 52 -4.46 -17.46 -2.00
N VAL A 53 -3.44 -16.79 -2.54
CA VAL A 53 -2.17 -16.54 -1.88
C VAL A 53 -1.91 -15.05 -1.95
N THR A 54 -1.48 -14.47 -0.84
CA THR A 54 -1.08 -13.07 -0.77
C THR A 54 0.31 -12.95 -0.17
N ILE A 55 1.14 -12.08 -0.76
CA ILE A 55 2.53 -11.87 -0.38
C ILE A 55 2.74 -10.35 -0.23
N GLY A 56 2.85 -9.90 1.00
CA GLY A 56 3.17 -8.52 1.37
C GLY A 56 4.42 -8.46 2.24
N LYS A 57 4.30 -7.81 3.39
CA LYS A 57 5.27 -7.90 4.48
C LYS A 57 5.25 -9.29 5.13
N ASP A 58 4.07 -9.88 5.23
CA ASP A 58 3.85 -11.29 5.59
C ASP A 58 3.20 -12.01 4.40
N SER A 59 3.08 -13.33 4.48
CA SER A 59 2.39 -14.13 3.49
C SER A 59 1.24 -14.94 4.09
N TYR A 60 0.18 -15.11 3.32
CA TYR A 60 -0.94 -15.96 3.71
C TYR A 60 -1.45 -16.77 2.51
N GLN A 61 -1.73 -18.04 2.75
CA GLN A 61 -2.41 -18.92 1.82
C GLN A 61 -3.63 -19.52 2.51
N GLY A 62 -4.81 -19.32 1.90
CA GLY A 62 -6.07 -19.82 2.43
C GLY A 62 -7.27 -19.23 1.71
N ASP A 63 -8.42 -19.27 2.38
CA ASP A 63 -9.65 -18.71 1.85
C ASP A 63 -9.76 -17.21 2.16
N PHE A 64 -10.46 -16.50 1.28
CA PHE A 64 -10.75 -15.07 1.40
C PHE A 64 -12.24 -14.82 1.18
N VAL A 65 -12.79 -13.85 1.91
CA VAL A 65 -14.16 -13.37 1.70
C VAL A 65 -14.17 -11.84 1.82
N ARG A 66 -14.43 -11.14 0.71
CA ARG A 66 -14.46 -9.66 0.63
C ARG A 66 -13.16 -9.02 1.14
N GLY A 67 -12.02 -9.61 0.76
CA GLY A 67 -10.68 -9.12 1.12
C GLY A 67 -10.20 -9.51 2.52
N PHE A 68 -11.04 -10.15 3.33
CA PHE A 68 -10.64 -10.68 4.64
C PHE A 68 -10.16 -12.11 4.52
N LEU A 69 -9.17 -12.48 5.34
CA LEU A 69 -8.80 -13.88 5.53
C LEU A 69 -9.99 -14.64 6.13
N HIS A 70 -10.23 -15.84 5.62
CA HIS A 70 -11.31 -16.71 6.08
C HIS A 70 -10.85 -18.16 6.15
N GLY A 71 -11.57 -18.97 6.93
CA GLY A 71 -11.29 -20.40 7.05
C GLY A 71 -9.97 -20.71 7.75
N GLN A 72 -9.39 -21.85 7.40
CA GLN A 72 -8.05 -22.24 7.85
C GLN A 72 -7.04 -21.84 6.77
N GLY A 73 -5.94 -21.24 7.18
CA GLY A 73 -4.85 -20.93 6.28
C GLY A 73 -3.52 -20.89 7.01
N VAL A 74 -2.45 -20.80 6.22
CA VAL A 74 -1.08 -20.76 6.74
C VAL A 74 -0.59 -19.33 6.61
N LEU A 75 -0.25 -18.72 7.75
CA LEU A 75 0.47 -17.46 7.83
C LEU A 75 1.97 -17.79 7.89
N ALA A 76 2.77 -17.21 7.00
CA ALA A 76 4.22 -17.42 6.90
C ALA A 76 4.98 -16.12 6.73
#